data_AF-A0A2D7XEF5-F1
#
_entry.id   AF-A0A2D7XEF5-F1
#
_cell.length_a   1.000
_cell.length_b   1.000
_cell.length_c   1.000
_cell.angle_alpha   90.00
_cell.angle_beta   90.00
_cell.angle_gamma   90.00
#
_symmetry.space_group_name_H-M   'P 1'
#
loop_
_entity.id
_entity.type
_entity.pdbx_description
1 polymer ?
#
loop_
_entity_poly.entity_id
_entity_poly.type
_entity_poly.pdbx_seq_one_letter_code
_entity_poly.pdbx_strand_id
1 'polypeptide(L)'
;GHHLLHWLDQAGLPHPTQIVQCTSPSLMMEMMRRTDLVGFGPDRLMTDPLYSCGVVTFEVEPKPPTATMGLFRVRGVPLTPVAQKLEAWIKRAISNDNRAAMKPE
;
A
#
# COMPACT_ATOMS: atom_id res chain seq x y z
N GLY A 1 -2.23 -1.86 12.01
CA GLY A 1 -3.43 -1.84 12.87
C GLY A 1 -4.06 -0.46 12.98
N HIS A 2 -3.41 0.52 13.62
CA HIS A 2 -4.06 1.76 14.06
C HIS A 2 -4.66 2.67 12.97
N HIS A 3 -4.06 2.74 11.77
CA HIS A 3 -4.53 3.64 10.72
C HIS A 3 -5.89 3.20 10.12
N LEU A 4 -6.12 1.90 9.98
CA LEU A 4 -7.39 1.38 9.46
C LEU A 4 -8.53 1.67 10.45
N LEU A 5 -8.33 1.36 11.73
CA LEU A 5 -9.35 1.56 12.76
C LEU A 5 -9.70 3.05 12.93
N HIS A 6 -8.69 3.91 12.94
CA HIS A 6 -8.91 5.36 13.00
C HIS A 6 -9.67 5.88 11.78
N TRP A 7 -9.37 5.35 10.59
CA TRP A 7 -10.13 5.71 9.40
C TRP A 7 -11.58 5.22 9.45
N LEU A 8 -11.84 3.99 9.94
CA LEU A 8 -13.19 3.48 10.15
C LEU A 8 -13.99 4.38 11.11
N ASP A 9 -13.37 4.82 12.21
CA ASP A 9 -13.97 5.78 13.16
C ASP A 9 -14.37 7.09 12.46
N GLN A 10 -13.46 7.67 11.67
CA GLN A 10 -13.70 8.91 10.94
C GLN A 10 -14.80 8.77 9.88
N ALA A 11 -14.90 7.60 9.26
CA ALA A 11 -15.92 7.27 8.27
C ALA A 11 -17.29 6.93 8.90
N GLY A 12 -17.38 6.81 10.23
CA GLY A 12 -18.59 6.35 10.91
C GLY A 12 -18.93 4.87 10.63
N LEU A 13 -17.91 4.05 10.31
CA LEU A 13 -18.06 2.64 10.00
C LEU A 13 -17.81 1.75 11.23
N PRO A 14 -18.45 0.58 11.30
CA PRO A 14 -18.24 -0.35 12.40
C PRO A 14 -16.83 -0.94 12.40
N HIS A 15 -16.34 -1.30 13.60
CA HIS A 15 -15.06 -1.99 13.74
C HIS A 15 -15.20 -3.49 13.49
N PRO A 16 -14.17 -4.15 12.92
CA PRO A 16 -14.15 -5.61 12.85
C PRO A 16 -14.16 -6.21 14.26
N THR A 17 -14.99 -7.23 14.48
CA THR A 17 -15.09 -7.95 15.76
C THR A 17 -13.88 -8.83 16.04
N GLN A 18 -13.17 -9.25 14.99
CA GLN A 18 -11.96 -10.06 15.07
C GLN A 18 -10.88 -9.42 14.19
N ILE A 19 -9.72 -9.19 14.79
CA ILE A 19 -8.58 -8.56 14.10
C ILE A 19 -7.35 -9.43 14.32
N VAL A 20 -6.78 -9.92 13.23
CA VAL A 20 -5.46 -10.54 13.22
C VAL A 20 -4.42 -9.45 13.02
N GLN A 21 -3.62 -9.15 14.04
CA GLN A 21 -2.48 -8.24 13.90
C GLN A 21 -1.34 -8.99 13.21
N CYS A 22 -1.05 -8.62 11.96
CA CYS A 22 0.05 -9.15 11.18
C CYS A 22 0.96 -8.01 10.72
N THR A 23 2.26 -8.15 10.95
CA THR A 23 3.28 -7.19 10.50
C THR A 23 3.92 -7.57 9.17
N SER A 24 3.66 -8.78 8.68
CA SER A 24 4.17 -9.28 7.40
C SER A 24 3.06 -9.29 6.35
N PRO A 25 3.15 -8.42 5.32
CA PRO A 25 2.21 -8.46 4.21
C PRO A 25 2.15 -9.84 3.55
N SER A 26 3.29 -10.54 3.41
CA SER A 26 3.34 -11.86 2.77
C SER A 26 2.60 -12.91 3.58
N LEU A 27 2.72 -12.89 4.91
CA LEU A 27 1.93 -13.79 5.78
C LEU A 27 0.45 -13.43 5.74
N MET A 28 0.12 -12.12 5.74
CA MET A 28 -1.26 -11.66 5.57
C MET A 28 -1.89 -12.22 4.28
N MET A 29 -1.15 -12.16 3.17
CA MET A 29 -1.61 -12.70 1.89
C MET A 29 -1.87 -14.21 1.96
N GLU A 30 -0.96 -14.97 2.56
CA GLU A 30 -1.14 -16.42 2.68
C GLU A 30 -2.30 -16.80 3.60
N MET A 31 -2.57 -16.01 4.65
CA MET A 31 -3.76 -16.17 5.48
C MET A 31 -5.04 -15.93 4.66
N MET A 32 -5.12 -14.83 3.90
CA MET A 32 -6.28 -14.55 3.04
C MET A 32 -6.53 -15.63 1.98
N ARG A 33 -5.48 -16.25 1.43
CA ARG A 33 -5.65 -17.34 0.44
C ARG A 33 -6.24 -18.62 1.03
N ARG A 34 -6.06 -18.84 2.33
CA ARG A 34 -6.39 -20.12 3.00
C ARG A 34 -7.60 -20.00 3.93
N THR A 35 -8.16 -18.81 4.06
CA THR A 35 -9.23 -18.49 5.01
C THR A 35 -10.14 -17.42 4.41
N ASP A 36 -11.28 -17.15 5.04
CA ASP A 36 -12.19 -16.07 4.63
C ASP A 36 -11.80 -14.70 5.21
N LEU A 37 -10.53 -14.51 5.58
CA LEU A 37 -10.03 -13.25 6.10
C LEU A 37 -9.92 -12.21 4.99
N VAL A 38 -10.28 -10.97 5.31
CA VAL A 38 -10.07 -9.80 4.46
C VAL A 38 -8.86 -9.01 4.98
N GLY A 39 -8.02 -8.57 4.06
CA GLY A 39 -6.85 -7.75 4.36
C GLY A 39 -6.96 -6.35 3.79
N PHE A 40 -6.17 -5.44 4.36
CA PHE A 40 -6.03 -4.06 3.92
C PHE A 40 -4.55 -3.75 3.73
N GLY A 41 -4.20 -3.10 2.62
CA GLY A 41 -2.82 -2.73 2.34
C GLY A 41 -2.69 -1.85 1.09
N PRO A 42 -1.45 -1.53 0.70
CA PRO A 42 -1.20 -0.62 -0.41
C PRO A 42 -1.65 -1.22 -1.75
N ASP A 43 -2.42 -0.44 -2.53
CA ASP A 43 -2.96 -0.87 -3.83
C ASP A 43 -1.89 -1.48 -4.73
N ARG A 44 -0.72 -0.82 -4.86
CA ARG A 44 0.39 -1.28 -5.72
C ARG A 44 0.83 -2.72 -5.43
N LEU A 45 0.78 -3.12 -4.16
CA LEU A 45 1.14 -4.47 -3.76
C LEU A 45 -0.02 -5.45 -4.00
N MET A 46 -1.25 -5.01 -3.78
CA MET A 46 -2.45 -5.85 -3.93
C MET A 46 -2.89 -6.04 -5.38
N THR A 47 -2.45 -5.17 -6.30
CA THR A 47 -2.71 -5.30 -7.75
C THR A 47 -1.60 -5.98 -8.52
N ASP A 48 -0.45 -6.29 -7.89
CA ASP A 48 0.63 -7.05 -8.52
C ASP A 48 0.18 -8.51 -8.77
N PRO A 49 0.16 -8.99 -10.03
CA PRO A 49 -0.39 -10.31 -10.36
C PRO A 49 0.32 -11.49 -9.70
N LEU A 50 1.62 -11.35 -9.38
CA LEU A 50 2.39 -12.41 -8.73
C LEU A 50 2.11 -12.41 -7.23
N TYR A 51 1.97 -11.23 -6.64
CA TYR A 51 1.71 -11.07 -5.22
C TYR A 51 0.27 -11.43 -4.85
N SER A 52 -0.70 -10.99 -5.64
CA SER A 52 -2.13 -11.15 -5.36
C SER A 52 -2.76 -12.41 -5.96
N CYS A 53 -1.96 -13.31 -6.53
CA CYS A 53 -2.45 -14.57 -7.06
C CYS A 53 -3.33 -15.31 -6.02
N GLY A 54 -4.55 -15.68 -6.41
CA GLY A 54 -5.50 -16.39 -5.55
C GLY A 54 -6.35 -15.50 -4.61
N VAL A 55 -6.22 -14.18 -4.69
CA VAL A 55 -7.13 -13.22 -4.04
C VAL A 55 -7.61 -12.18 -5.06
N VAL A 56 -8.66 -11.44 -4.72
CA VAL A 56 -9.20 -10.36 -5.55
C VAL A 56 -9.47 -9.13 -4.70
N THR A 57 -9.16 -7.95 -5.25
CA THR A 57 -9.52 -6.67 -4.64
C THR A 57 -10.98 -6.35 -4.93
N PHE A 58 -11.64 -5.64 -4.02
CA PHE A 58 -12.98 -5.11 -4.23
C PHE A 58 -13.02 -3.64 -3.82
N GLU A 59 -13.88 -2.87 -4.49
CA GLU A 59 -14.05 -1.45 -4.20
C GLU A 59 -14.81 -1.26 -2.87
N VAL A 60 -14.36 -0.28 -2.09
CA VAL A 60 -14.98 0.13 -0.83
C VAL A 60 -15.19 1.63 -0.85
N GLU A 61 -16.36 2.08 -0.39
CA GLU A 61 -16.66 3.49 -0.18
C GLU A 61 -17.13 3.74 1.27
N PRO A 62 -16.63 4.78 1.95
CA PRO A 62 -15.58 5.69 1.48
C PRO A 62 -14.23 4.98 1.29
N LYS A 63 -13.31 5.60 0.53
CA LYS A 63 -11.94 5.09 0.41
C LYS A 63 -11.06 5.51 1.60
N PRO A 64 -10.15 4.63 2.07
CA PRO A 64 -9.08 5.02 2.99
C PRO A 64 -8.20 6.15 2.41
N PRO A 65 -7.60 7.00 3.26
CA PRO A 65 -6.77 8.10 2.79
C PRO A 65 -5.53 7.59 2.03
N THR A 66 -5.18 8.27 0.94
CA THR A 66 -4.01 7.93 0.13
C THR A 66 -2.71 8.07 0.93
N ALA A 67 -1.92 7.00 0.98
CA ALA A 67 -0.58 7.04 1.57
C ALA A 67 0.41 7.73 0.61
N THR A 68 1.23 8.64 1.14
CA THR A 68 2.30 9.28 0.36
C THR A 68 3.61 8.52 0.52
N MET A 69 4.20 8.09 -0.61
CA MET A 69 5.55 7.53 -0.63
C MET A 69 6.58 8.62 -0.90
N GLY A 70 7.59 8.72 -0.03
CA GLY A 70 8.62 9.76 -0.09
C GLY A 70 10.03 9.18 -0.13
N LEU A 71 10.98 10.01 -0.57
CA LEU A 71 12.41 9.74 -0.49
C LEU A 71 13.02 10.63 0.59
N PHE A 72 13.67 10.02 1.58
CA PHE A 72 14.32 10.73 2.68
C PHE A 72 15.81 10.90 2.42
N ARG A 73 16.35 12.06 2.81
CA ARG A 73 17.79 12.37 2.75
C ARG A 73 18.28 12.78 4.13
N VAL A 74 19.53 12.44 4.45
CA VAL A 74 20.17 12.95 5.67
C VAL A 74 20.51 14.42 5.46
N ARG A 75 19.99 15.27 6.35
CA ARG A 75 20.22 16.72 6.31
C ARG A 75 21.71 17.01 6.44
N GLY A 76 22.24 17.88 5.57
CA GLY A 76 23.64 18.30 5.58
C GLY A 76 24.62 17.32 4.92
N VAL A 77 24.16 16.15 4.47
CA VAL A 77 24.99 15.19 3.75
C VAL A 77 24.70 15.28 2.25
N PRO A 78 25.65 15.74 1.42
CA PRO A 78 25.46 15.79 -0.02
C PRO A 78 25.37 14.36 -0.59
N LEU A 79 24.49 14.16 -1.57
CA LEU A 79 24.40 12.90 -2.28
C LEU A 79 25.65 12.70 -3.15
N THR A 80 26.23 11.51 -3.09
CA THR A 80 27.27 11.09 -4.04
C THR A 80 26.71 11.09 -5.48
N PRO A 81 27.55 11.18 -6.51
CA PRO A 81 27.08 11.14 -7.90
C PRO A 81 26.22 9.91 -8.24
N VAL A 82 26.53 8.76 -7.65
CA VAL A 82 25.74 7.52 -7.82
C VAL A 82 24.38 7.64 -7.12
N ALA A 83 24.34 8.17 -5.89
CA ALA A 83 23.08 8.36 -5.16
C ALA A 83 22.16 9.38 -5.85
N GLN A 84 22.70 10.41 -6.49
CA GLN A 84 21.92 11.35 -7.30
C GLN A 84 21.25 10.66 -8.50
N LYS A 85 21.98 9.79 -9.21
CA LYS A 85 21.42 9.00 -10.31
C LYS A 85 20.32 8.05 -9.82
N LEU A 86 20.55 7.36 -8.70
CA LEU A 86 19.56 6.46 -8.10
C LEU A 86 18.30 7.22 -7.68
N GLU A 87 18.45 8.38 -7.03
CA GLU A 87 17.32 9.23 -6.69
C GLU A 87 16.51 9.62 -7.93
N ALA A 88 17.17 10.03 -9.02
CA ALA A 88 16.48 10.40 -10.25
C ALA A 88 15.67 9.22 -10.81
N TRP A 89 16.20 8.00 -10.75
CA TRP A 89 15.50 6.79 -11.17
C TRP A 89 14.32 6.46 -10.27
N ILE A 90 14.48 6.54 -8.95
CA ILE A 90 13.39 6.30 -7.99
C ILE A 90 12.28 7.32 -8.22
N LYS A 91 12.59 8.62 -8.31
CA LYS A 91 11.59 9.67 -8.59
C LYS A 91 10.83 9.38 -9.88
N ARG A 92 11.54 9.02 -10.96
CA ARG A 92 10.91 8.66 -12.23
C ARG A 92 10.00 7.43 -12.10
N ALA A 93 10.45 6.38 -11.42
CA ALA A 93 9.65 5.18 -11.20
C ALA A 93 8.36 5.49 -10.44
N ILE A 94 8.46 6.30 -9.36
CA ILE A 94 7.30 6.71 -8.56
C ILE A 94 6.31 7.55 -9.40
N SER A 95 6.80 8.48 -10.23
CA SER A 95 5.97 9.36 -11.06
C SER A 95 5.31 8.66 -12.25
N ASN A 96 6.00 7.71 -12.89
CA ASN A 96 5.44 6.97 -14.03
C ASN A 96 4.32 6.03 -13.60
N ASP A 97 4.41 5.48 -12.39
CA ASP A 97 3.40 4.59 -11.82
C ASP A 97 2.06 5.30 -11.59
N ASN A 98 2.07 6.59 -11.24
CA ASN A 98 0.86 7.41 -11.13
C ASN A 98 0.09 7.58 -12.45
N ARG A 99 0.73 7.31 -13.61
CA ARG A 99 0.05 7.35 -14.93
C ARG A 99 -0.59 6.02 -15.30
N ALA A 100 -0.12 4.90 -14.76
CA ALA A 100 -0.70 3.57 -15.00
C ALA A 100 -2.01 3.38 -14.20
N ALA A 101 -2.07 3.92 -12.98
CA ALA A 101 -3.27 3.88 -12.12
C ALA A 101 -4.43 4.80 -12.59
N MET A 102 -4.24 5.61 -13.65
CA MET A 102 -5.22 6.61 -14.14
C MET A 102 -5.83 6.26 -15.51
N LYS A 103 -5.72 5.00 -15.96
CA LYS A 103 -6.47 4.49 -17.11
C LYS A 103 -7.72 3.75 -16.61
N PRO A 104 -8.92 4.32 -16.76
CA PRO A 104 -10.14 3.53 -16.75
C PRO A 104 -10.27 2.81 -18.11
N GLU A 105 -10.65 1.54 -18.07
CA GLU A 105 -11.38 0.90 -19.18
C GLU A 105 -12.85 1.33 -19.16
#